data_AF-R9CCP3-F1
#
_entry.id   AF-R9CCP3-F1
#
_cell.length_a   1.000
_cell.length_b   1.000
_cell.length_c   1.000
_cell.angle_alpha   90.00
_cell.angle_beta   90.00
_cell.angle_gamma   90.00
#
_symmetry.space_group_name_H-M   'P 1'
#
loop_
_entity.id
_entity.type
_entity.pdbx_description
1 polymer ?
#
loop_
_entity_poly.entity_id
_entity_poly.type
_entity_poly.pdbx_seq_one_letter_code
_entity_poly.pdbx_strand_id
1 'polypeptide(L)'
;MNNEILKDLIVSVKDQNLHVLNVVVRKNGNIIAKYDFEEEKPILLYSVSKTFTSIAVGISISEGYLNLTDKIIDFFLRQKRYL
;
A
#
# COMPACT_ATOMS: atom_id res chain seq x y z
N MET A 1 24.56 2.82 4.99
CA MET A 1 23.25 2.59 5.63
C MET A 1 23.44 1.46 6.63
N ASN A 2 23.04 1.61 7.89
CA ASN A 2 23.37 0.64 8.93
C ASN A 2 22.37 -0.53 8.89
N ASN A 3 22.80 -1.68 8.37
CA ASN A 3 21.97 -2.89 8.30
C ASN A 3 22.02 -3.74 9.57
N GLU A 4 22.75 -3.34 10.63
CA GLU A 4 22.74 -4.05 11.91
C GLU A 4 21.32 -4.19 12.48
N ILE A 5 20.48 -3.17 12.28
CA ILE A 5 19.06 -3.17 12.69
C ILE A 5 18.28 -4.32 12.03
N LEU A 6 18.69 -4.74 10.83
CA LEU A 6 17.98 -5.74 10.02
C LEU A 6 18.64 -7.13 10.06
N LYS A 7 19.74 -7.31 10.78
CA LYS A 7 20.55 -8.53 10.72
C LYS A 7 19.74 -9.80 10.96
N ASP A 8 19.01 -9.86 12.07
CA ASP A 8 18.25 -11.06 12.44
C ASP A 8 17.07 -11.31 11.49
N LEU A 9 16.47 -10.25 10.94
CA LEU A 9 15.44 -10.36 9.90
C LEU A 9 16.02 -10.95 8.63
N ILE A 10 17.18 -10.45 8.17
CA ILE A 10 17.84 -10.92 6.95
C ILE A 10 18.20 -12.40 7.07
N VAL A 11 18.75 -12.81 8.21
CA VAL A 11 19.06 -14.22 8.50
C VAL A 11 17.78 -15.04 8.47
N SER A 12 16.73 -14.64 9.20
CA SER A 12 15.47 -15.38 9.28
C SER A 12 14.79 -15.55 7.92
N VAL A 13 14.77 -14.51 7.09
CA VAL A 13 14.18 -14.57 5.73
C VAL A 13 14.91 -15.57 4.85
N LYS A 14 16.25 -15.62 4.94
CA LYS A 14 17.08 -16.55 4.17
C LYS A 14 16.92 -17.99 4.68
N ASP A 15 17.06 -18.20 5.98
CA ASP A 15 17.03 -19.53 6.61
C ASP A 15 15.65 -20.21 6.45
N GLN A 16 14.57 -19.43 6.47
CA GLN A 16 13.20 -19.93 6.33
C GLN A 16 12.65 -19.83 4.90
N ASN A 17 13.43 -19.32 3.95
CA ASN A 17 13.03 -19.13 2.55
C ASN A 17 11.67 -18.39 2.39
N LEU A 18 11.54 -17.24 3.03
CA LEU A 18 10.24 -16.52 3.16
C LEU A 18 9.82 -15.72 1.92
N HIS A 19 10.58 -15.73 0.83
CA HIS A 19 10.28 -15.00 -0.41
C HIS A 19 9.96 -13.50 -0.20
N VAL A 20 10.59 -12.86 0.79
CA VAL A 20 10.49 -11.42 1.00
C VAL A 20 11.29 -10.71 -0.09
N LEU A 21 10.72 -9.68 -0.70
CA LEU A 21 11.36 -8.96 -1.81
C LEU A 21 12.35 -7.89 -1.31
N ASN A 22 11.90 -7.03 -0.41
CA ASN A 22 12.71 -6.00 0.22
C ASN A 22 12.12 -5.56 1.57
N VAL A 23 12.91 -4.81 2.33
CA VAL A 23 12.50 -4.13 3.55
C VAL A 23 13.11 -2.72 3.56
N VAL A 24 12.31 -1.73 3.94
CA VAL A 24 12.74 -0.33 4.12
C VAL A 24 12.21 0.18 5.46
N VAL A 25 13.10 0.73 6.30
CA VAL A 25 12.76 1.33 7.59
C VAL A 25 13.03 2.82 7.55
N ARG A 26 12.00 3.62 7.85
CA ARG A 26 12.09 5.08 7.94
C ARG A 26 11.85 5.57 9.36
N LYS A 27 12.63 6.57 9.78
CA LYS A 27 12.45 7.32 11.04
C LYS A 27 12.62 8.81 10.77
N ASN A 28 11.66 9.62 11.21
CA ASN A 28 11.65 11.06 10.99
C ASN A 28 11.83 11.43 9.50
N GLY A 29 11.13 10.73 8.60
CA GLY A 29 11.23 10.90 7.15
C GLY A 29 12.45 10.25 6.47
N ASN A 30 13.53 10.01 7.21
CA ASN A 30 14.79 9.48 6.68
C ASN A 30 14.80 7.95 6.65
N ILE A 31 15.41 7.35 5.62
CA ILE A 31 15.69 5.91 5.58
C ILE A 31 16.85 5.63 6.54
N ILE A 32 16.62 4.78 7.54
CA ILE A 32 17.63 4.40 8.53
C ILE A 32 18.19 2.99 8.30
N ALA A 33 17.43 2.13 7.62
CA ALA A 33 17.86 0.82 7.17
C ALA A 33 17.06 0.40 5.92
N LYS A 34 17.68 -0.33 4.99
CA LYS A 34 17.02 -0.96 3.85
C LYS A 34 17.82 -2.18 3.42
N TYR A 35 17.12 -3.23 2.99
CA TYR A 35 17.74 -4.41 2.39
C TYR A 35 16.84 -4.94 1.29
N ASP A 36 17.41 -5.18 0.12
CA ASP A 36 16.75 -5.77 -1.05
C ASP A 36 17.21 -7.23 -1.15
N PHE A 37 16.28 -8.19 -1.06
CA PHE A 37 16.57 -9.61 -1.23
C PHE A 37 16.52 -10.03 -2.71
N GLU A 38 15.69 -9.35 -3.49
CA GLU A 38 15.60 -9.45 -4.94
C GLU A 38 15.89 -8.10 -5.59
N GLU A 39 16.21 -8.10 -6.88
CA GLU A 39 16.30 -6.89 -7.68
C GLU A 39 14.96 -6.14 -7.72
N GLU A 40 15.02 -4.81 -7.61
CA GLU A 40 13.82 -3.96 -7.63
C GLU A 40 13.10 -4.06 -8.97
N LYS A 41 11.82 -4.38 -8.92
CA LYS A 41 10.95 -4.53 -10.09
C LYS A 41 9.51 -4.12 -9.76
N PRO A 42 8.68 -3.77 -10.75
CA PRO A 42 7.26 -3.58 -10.53
C PRO A 42 6.61 -4.82 -9.94
N ILE A 43 5.80 -4.64 -8.89
CA ILE A 43 5.12 -5.73 -8.20
C ILE A 43 3.65 -5.40 -7.94
N LEU A 44 2.84 -6.44 -7.84
CA LEU A 44 1.46 -6.33 -7.37
C LEU A 44 1.45 -6.20 -5.84
N LEU A 45 1.02 -5.04 -5.33
CA LEU A 45 0.93 -4.79 -3.88
C LEU A 45 -0.44 -5.16 -3.28
N TYR A 46 -1.34 -5.75 -4.09
CA TYR A 46 -2.66 -6.22 -3.68
C TYR A 46 -3.44 -5.18 -2.85
N SER A 47 -3.80 -5.51 -1.62
CA SER A 47 -4.62 -4.66 -0.74
C SER A 47 -3.96 -3.35 -0.32
N VAL A 48 -2.66 -3.14 -0.56
CA VAL A 48 -2.04 -1.82 -0.39
C VAL A 48 -2.74 -0.77 -1.29
N SER A 49 -3.30 -1.19 -2.43
CA SER A 49 -4.16 -0.32 -3.27
C SER A 49 -5.29 0.36 -2.49
N LYS A 50 -5.84 -0.26 -1.45
CA LYS A 50 -6.92 0.31 -0.63
C LYS A 50 -6.48 1.57 0.11
N THR A 51 -5.21 1.67 0.49
CA THR A 51 -4.65 2.89 1.09
C THR A 51 -4.75 4.04 0.09
N PHE A 52 -4.32 3.81 -1.16
CA PHE A 52 -4.42 4.82 -2.22
C PHE A 52 -5.87 5.18 -2.55
N THR A 53 -6.78 4.19 -2.62
CA THR A 53 -8.21 4.44 -2.79
C THR A 53 -8.77 5.28 -1.63
N SER A 54 -8.40 4.99 -0.39
CA SER A 54 -8.86 5.74 0.78
C SER A 54 -8.32 7.17 0.81
N ILE A 55 -7.07 7.36 0.39
CA ILE A 55 -6.48 8.70 0.20
C ILE A 55 -7.28 9.48 -0.84
N ALA A 56 -7.58 8.88 -2.00
CA ALA A 56 -8.39 9.53 -3.04
C ALA A 56 -9.79 9.90 -2.52
N VAL A 57 -10.45 9.00 -1.78
CA VAL A 57 -11.75 9.29 -1.12
C VAL A 57 -11.64 10.46 -0.15
N GLY A 58 -10.59 10.51 0.68
CA GLY A 58 -10.36 11.63 1.61
C GLY A 58 -10.17 12.97 0.90
N ILE A 59 -9.40 12.99 -0.19
CA ILE A 59 -9.23 14.17 -1.05
C ILE A 59 -10.59 14.59 -1.63
N SER A 60 -11.35 13.65 -2.21
CA SER A 60 -12.66 13.94 -2.80
C SER A 60 -13.67 14.51 -1.79
N ILE A 61 -13.66 14.04 -0.54
CA ILE A 61 -14.48 14.62 0.54
C ILE A 61 -14.04 16.05 0.84
N SER A 62 -12.73 16.29 0.95
CA SER A 62 -12.20 17.63 1.25
C SER A 62 -12.49 18.66 0.15
N GLU A 63 -12.61 18.20 -1.09
CA GLU A 63 -12.95 19.02 -2.26
C GLU A 63 -14.46 19.14 -2.51
N GLY A 64 -15.29 18.50 -1.68
CA GLY A 64 -16.75 18.59 -1.76
C GLY A 64 -17.40 17.73 -2.86
N TYR A 65 -16.68 16.74 -3.41
CA TYR A 65 -17.20 15.87 -4.46
C TYR A 65 -18.12 14.77 -3.94
N LEU A 66 -17.95 14.33 -2.69
CA LEU A 66 -18.78 13.31 -2.03
C LEU A 66 -18.71 13.42 -0.50
N ASN A 67 -19.64 12.77 0.20
CA ASN A 67 -19.64 12.56 1.64
C ASN A 67 -19.62 11.08 2.00
N LEU A 68 -19.12 10.74 3.19
CA LEU A 68 -19.12 9.35 3.70
C LEU A 68 -20.52 8.74 3.83
N THR A 69 -21.54 9.58 3.96
CA THR A 69 -22.94 9.18 4.11
C THR A 69 -23.70 9.09 2.77
N ASP A 70 -23.06 9.47 1.66
CA ASP A 70 -23.70 9.40 0.35
C ASP A 70 -24.00 7.94 -0.01
N LYS A 71 -25.16 7.70 -0.60
CA LYS A 71 -25.52 6.35 -1.02
C LYS A 71 -24.84 6.07 -2.35
N ILE A 72 -24.25 4.89 -2.49
CA ILE A 72 -23.61 4.47 -3.75
C ILE A 72 -24.55 4.57 -4.97
N ILE A 73 -25.86 4.35 -4.76
CA ILE A 73 -26.87 4.46 -5.82
C ILE A 73 -27.00 5.88 -6.41
N ASP A 74 -26.61 6.90 -5.65
CA ASP A 74 -26.69 8.29 -6.08
C ASP A 74 -25.60 8.61 -7.13
N PHE A 75 -24.48 7.88 -7.10
CA PHE A 75 -23.38 8.02 -8.09
C PHE A 75 -23.57 7.16 -9.33
N PHE A 76 -24.18 5.98 -9.17
CA PHE A 76 -24.38 5.02 -10.24
C PHE A 76 -25.87 4.82 -10.50
N LEU A 77 -26.47 5.78 -11.21
CA LEU A 77 -27.87 5.70 -11.64
C LEU A 77 -28.11 4.34 -12.30
N ARG A 78 -29.07 3.59 -11.73
CA ARG A 78 -29.44 2.24 -12.12
C ARG A 78 -29.46 2.11 -13.65
N GLN A 79 -28.60 1.27 -14.22
CA GLN A 79 -28.79 0.82 -15.61
C GLN A 79 -30.23 0.31 -15.70
N LYS A 80 -31.07 0.97 -16.51
CA LYS A 80 -32.38 0.44 -16.84
C LYS A 80 -32.13 -0.92 -17.47
N ARG A 81 -32.45 -2.00 -16.76
CA ARG A 81 -32.66 -3.32 -17.37
C ARG A 81 -33.79 -3.11 -18.38
N TYR A 82 -33.43 -2.95 -19.65
CA TYR A 82 -34.34 -3.22 -20.74
C TYR A 82 -34.58 -4.73 -20.71
N LEU A 83 -35.75 -5.11 -20.18
CA LEU A 83 -36.38 -6.39 -20.49
C LEU A 83 -37.03 -6.25 -21.87
#